data_AF-X1VUG7-F1
#
_entry.id   AF-X1VUG7-F1
#
_cell.length_a   1.000
_cell.length_b   1.000
_cell.length_c   1.000
_cell.angle_alpha   90.00
_cell.angle_beta   90.00
_cell.angle_gamma   90.00
#
_symmetry.space_group_name_H-M   'P 1'
#
loop_
_entity.id
_entity.type
_entity.pdbx_description
1 polymer ?
#
loop_
_entity_poly.entity_id
_entity_poly.type
_entity_poly.pdbx_seq_one_letter_code
_entity_poly.pdbx_strand_id
1 'polypeptide(L)'
;YNALIILSNGSKSKVGSVSAEWEHFADWKKINSEGEEGIISLETMIRGTCEPAHLLDLLENYTLFMEAKGGLIKLVAKNHQYLGVLQAMEALAQIEHKAGRLGVFWHTQGSG
;
A
#
# COMPACT_ATOMS: atom_id res chain seq x y z
N TYR A 1 7.31 1.78 -19.39
CA TYR A 1 7.46 1.76 -17.92
C TYR A 1 6.08 1.77 -17.29
N ASN A 2 5.82 0.98 -16.24
CA ASN A 2 4.54 0.98 -15.52
C ASN A 2 4.76 1.12 -14.01
N ALA A 3 3.87 1.84 -13.32
CA ALA A 3 3.89 1.99 -11.87
C ALA A 3 3.14 0.84 -11.19
N LEU A 4 1.85 0.70 -11.52
CA LEU A 4 0.93 -0.24 -10.92
C LEU A 4 0.16 -0.97 -12.04
N ILE A 5 -0.40 -2.14 -11.75
CA ILE A 5 -1.40 -2.81 -12.60
C ILE A 5 -2.69 -2.93 -11.79
N ILE A 6 -3.79 -2.40 -12.32
CA ILE A 6 -5.13 -2.52 -11.72
C ILE A 6 -5.98 -3.42 -12.62
N LEU A 7 -6.58 -4.45 -12.03
CA LEU A 7 -7.52 -5.37 -12.68
C LEU A 7 -8.87 -5.22 -12.00
N SER A 8 -9.91 -4.87 -12.76
CA SER A 8 -11.22 -4.59 -12.19
C SER A 8 -12.38 -4.99 -13.10
N ASN A 9 -13.49 -5.39 -12.47
CA ASN A 9 -14.80 -5.52 -13.11
C ASN A 9 -15.82 -4.54 -12.50
N GLY A 10 -15.35 -3.48 -11.83
CA GLY A 10 -16.16 -2.50 -11.10
C GLY A 10 -16.40 -2.87 -9.63
N SER A 11 -16.98 -4.05 -9.37
CA SER A 11 -17.31 -4.50 -8.01
C SER A 11 -16.16 -5.20 -7.28
N LYS A 12 -15.21 -5.75 -8.03
CA LYS A 12 -13.96 -6.32 -7.52
C LYS A 12 -12.81 -5.66 -8.24
N SER A 13 -11.81 -5.27 -7.47
CA SER A 13 -10.61 -4.63 -8.00
C SER A 13 -9.39 -5.15 -7.26
N LYS A 14 -8.32 -5.42 -8.00
CA LYS A 14 -7.03 -5.84 -7.46
C LYS A 14 -5.90 -5.03 -8.06
N VAL A 15 -4.88 -4.77 -7.25
CA VAL A 15 -3.68 -4.03 -7.64
C VAL A 15 -2.43 -4.87 -7.40
N GLY A 16 -1.46 -4.77 -8.30
CA GLY A 16 -0.17 -5.47 -8.21
C GLY A 16 0.90 -4.84 -9.09
N SER A 17 2.07 -5.47 -9.12
CA SER A 17 3.19 -5.08 -9.99
C SER A 17 3.22 -5.95 -11.26
N VAL A 18 4.06 -5.58 -12.23
CA VAL A 18 4.23 -6.34 -13.48
C VAL A 18 4.88 -7.71 -13.28
N SER A 19 5.65 -7.90 -12.21
CA SER A 19 6.29 -9.18 -11.87
C SER A 19 5.54 -9.95 -10.79
N ALA A 20 4.37 -9.48 -10.36
CA ALA A 20 3.57 -10.14 -9.34
C ALA A 20 2.81 -11.33 -9.93
N GLU A 21 2.82 -12.46 -9.22
CA GLU A 21 1.87 -13.54 -9.46
C GLU A 21 0.48 -13.17 -8.94
N TRP A 22 -0.56 -13.88 -9.41
CA TRP A 22 -1.96 -13.56 -9.10
C TRP A 22 -2.26 -13.48 -7.59
N GLU A 23 -1.64 -14.35 -6.79
CA GLU A 23 -1.80 -14.37 -5.33
C GLU A 23 -1.28 -13.11 -4.62
N HIS A 24 -0.42 -12.34 -5.29
CA HIS A 24 0.11 -11.08 -4.80
C HIS A 24 -0.69 -9.85 -5.27
N PHE A 25 -1.69 -10.04 -6.14
CA PHE A 25 -2.65 -8.99 -6.47
C PHE A 25 -3.62 -8.78 -5.31
N ALA A 26 -3.46 -7.65 -4.62
CA ALA A 26 -4.18 -7.33 -3.39
C ALA A 26 -5.39 -6.43 -3.65
N ASP A 27 -6.39 -6.51 -2.78
CA ASP A 27 -7.46 -5.53 -2.76
C ASP A 27 -6.95 -4.22 -2.12
N TRP A 28 -7.49 -3.08 -2.57
CA TRP A 28 -7.27 -1.79 -1.92
C TRP A 28 -8.58 -1.34 -1.30
N LYS A 29 -8.66 -1.34 0.04
CA LYS A 29 -9.94 -1.29 0.76
C LYS A 29 -10.18 0.06 1.45
N LYS A 30 -9.12 0.83 1.71
CA LYS A 30 -9.16 2.08 2.46
C LYS A 30 -8.37 3.15 1.72
N ILE A 31 -8.80 4.39 1.80
CA ILE A 31 -8.25 5.51 1.04
C ILE A 31 -7.16 6.21 1.86
N ASN A 32 -7.49 6.76 3.03
CA ASN A 32 -6.56 7.65 3.76
C ASN A 32 -6.11 7.11 5.12
N SER A 33 -6.89 6.23 5.75
CA SER A 33 -6.62 5.80 7.12
C SER A 33 -7.00 4.36 7.37
N GLU A 34 -6.25 3.68 8.24
CA GLU A 34 -6.60 2.35 8.71
C GLU A 34 -7.92 2.32 9.50
N GLY A 35 -8.40 3.45 10.01
CA GLY A 35 -9.69 3.55 10.71
C GLY A 35 -10.91 3.52 9.78
N GLU A 36 -10.73 3.64 8.46
CA GLU A 36 -11.82 3.63 7.49
C GLU A 36 -12.47 2.24 7.36
N GLU A 37 -13.78 2.23 7.09
CA GLU A 37 -14.47 1.01 6.67
C GLU A 37 -13.89 0.51 5.34
N GLY A 38 -13.54 -0.77 5.29
CA GLY A 38 -12.92 -1.37 4.11
C GLY A 38 -13.93 -1.64 3.00
N ILE A 39 -13.88 -0.86 1.91
CA ILE A 39 -14.77 -1.03 0.74
C ILE A 39 -13.94 -1.50 -0.45
N ILE A 40 -14.20 -2.72 -0.94
CA ILE A 40 -13.60 -3.22 -2.18
C ILE A 40 -14.42 -2.69 -3.36
N SER A 41 -13.89 -1.71 -4.08
CA SER A 41 -14.50 -1.18 -5.31
C SER A 41 -13.43 -0.58 -6.22
N LEU A 42 -13.74 -0.38 -7.51
CA LEU A 42 -12.86 0.39 -8.40
C LEU A 42 -12.69 1.84 -7.92
N GLU A 43 -13.75 2.46 -7.41
CA GLU A 43 -13.69 3.83 -6.90
C GLU A 43 -12.70 3.96 -5.74
N THR A 44 -12.81 3.10 -4.73
CA THR A 44 -11.88 3.07 -3.58
C THR A 44 -10.44 2.89 -4.04
N MET A 45 -10.22 1.97 -5.00
CA MET A 45 -8.89 1.69 -5.52
C MET A 45 -8.29 2.89 -6.25
N ILE A 46 -9.05 3.54 -7.14
CA ILE A 46 -8.58 4.71 -7.88
C ILE A 46 -8.29 5.87 -6.91
N ARG A 47 -9.18 6.16 -5.95
CA ARG A 47 -8.95 7.25 -4.98
C ARG A 47 -7.75 6.97 -4.07
N GLY A 48 -7.57 5.70 -3.69
CA GLY A 48 -6.47 5.30 -2.81
C GLY A 48 -5.11 5.15 -3.49
N THR A 49 -5.05 5.00 -4.81
CA THR A 49 -3.79 4.73 -5.53
C THR A 49 -3.46 5.70 -6.67
N CYS A 50 -4.45 6.36 -7.27
CA CYS A 50 -4.29 7.20 -8.46
C CYS A 50 -4.49 8.70 -8.18
N GLU A 51 -4.86 9.09 -6.96
CA GLU A 51 -4.75 10.50 -6.55
C GLU A 51 -3.29 10.92 -6.73
N PRO A 52 -2.96 12.08 -7.36
CA PRO A 52 -1.60 12.39 -7.79
C PRO A 52 -0.55 12.25 -6.68
N ALA A 53 -0.86 12.69 -5.45
CA ALA A 53 0.04 12.54 -4.31
C ALA A 53 0.26 11.07 -3.92
N HIS A 54 -0.81 10.28 -3.78
CA HIS A 54 -0.73 8.86 -3.45
C HIS A 54 0.02 8.06 -4.53
N LEU A 55 -0.23 8.37 -5.81
CA LEU A 55 0.42 7.67 -6.92
C LEU A 55 1.93 7.91 -6.93
N LEU A 56 2.34 9.17 -6.74
CA LEU A 56 3.76 9.53 -6.68
C LEU A 56 4.43 8.91 -5.46
N ASP A 57 3.78 8.96 -4.30
CA ASP A 57 4.28 8.36 -3.08
C ASP A 57 4.44 6.84 -3.22
N LEU A 58 3.43 6.17 -3.80
CA LEU A 58 3.50 4.74 -4.11
C LEU A 58 4.66 4.38 -5.03
N LEU A 59 4.90 5.22 -6.05
CA LEU A 59 5.95 5.00 -7.03
C LEU A 59 7.35 5.24 -6.45
N GLU A 60 7.53 6.33 -5.69
CA GLU A 60 8.83 6.80 -5.22
C GLU A 60 9.26 6.12 -3.91
N ASN A 61 8.33 5.92 -2.97
CA ASN A 61 8.64 5.52 -1.60
C ASN A 61 8.15 4.11 -1.24
N TYR A 62 7.18 3.56 -1.97
CA TYR A 62 6.55 2.25 -1.66
C TYR A 62 6.66 1.22 -2.79
N THR A 63 7.64 1.41 -3.67
CA THR A 63 8.02 0.45 -4.70
C THR A 63 9.44 -0.05 -4.43
N LEU A 64 9.62 -1.36 -4.37
CA LEU A 64 10.93 -2.00 -4.17
C LEU A 64 11.30 -2.84 -5.38
N PHE A 65 12.56 -2.75 -5.81
CA PHE A 65 13.16 -3.67 -6.77
C PHE A 65 14.18 -4.55 -6.06
N MET A 66 14.09 -5.87 -6.24
CA MET A 66 15.01 -6.82 -5.61
C MET A 66 15.30 -8.02 -6.50
N GLU A 67 16.45 -8.65 -6.32
CA GLU A 67 16.77 -9.91 -6.98
C GLU A 67 16.09 -11.09 -6.27
N ALA A 68 15.44 -11.95 -7.05
CA ALA A 68 14.85 -13.19 -6.60
C ALA A 68 15.32 -14.36 -7.48
N LYS A 69 14.94 -15.60 -7.08
CA LYS A 69 15.14 -16.78 -7.94
C LYS A 69 14.31 -16.59 -9.22
N GLY A 70 14.98 -16.25 -10.32
CA GLY A 70 14.34 -15.92 -11.60
C GLY A 70 14.62 -14.52 -12.12
N GLY A 71 15.32 -13.67 -11.36
CA GLY A 71 15.79 -12.36 -11.80
C GLY A 71 15.26 -11.20 -10.95
N LEU A 72 15.35 -9.99 -11.52
CA LEU A 72 14.88 -8.77 -10.87
C LEU A 72 13.35 -8.74 -10.84
N ILE A 73 12.79 -8.61 -9.64
CA ILE A 73 11.35 -8.44 -9.42
C ILE A 73 11.04 -7.05 -8.87
N LYS A 74 9.83 -6.58 -9.16
CA LYS A 74 9.23 -5.36 -8.64
C LYS A 74 8.15 -5.72 -7.62
N LEU A 75 8.22 -5.11 -6.44
CA LEU A 75 7.20 -5.20 -5.40
C LEU A 75 6.58 -3.82 -5.20
N VAL A 76 5.29 -3.80 -4.89
CA VAL A 76 4.53 -2.58 -4.55
C VAL A 76 3.79 -2.86 -3.25
N ALA A 77 3.81 -1.88 -2.34
CA ALA A 77 3.14 -2.01 -1.05
C ALA A 77 1.63 -2.29 -1.20
N LYS A 78 1.12 -3.15 -0.33
CA LYS A 78 -0.32 -3.39 -0.15
C LYS A 78 -0.94 -2.27 0.68
N ASN A 79 -2.28 -2.14 0.63
CA ASN A 79 -3.01 -1.05 1.28
C ASN A 79 -2.69 -0.87 2.77
N HIS A 80 -2.58 -1.95 3.55
CA HIS A 80 -2.21 -1.91 4.98
C HIS A 80 -0.73 -1.59 5.21
N GLN A 81 0.17 -2.00 4.31
CA GLN A 81 1.58 -1.64 4.41
C GLN A 81 1.79 -0.14 4.15
N TYR A 82 1.07 0.40 3.17
CA TYR A 82 1.09 1.82 2.83
C TYR A 82 0.56 2.68 3.99
N LEU A 83 -0.70 2.47 4.38
CA LEU A 83 -1.37 3.26 5.42
C LEU A 83 -0.70 3.09 6.79
N GLY A 84 -0.25 1.88 7.08
CA GLY A 84 0.42 1.59 8.34
C GLY A 84 1.74 2.35 8.52
N VAL A 85 2.58 2.38 7.48
CA VAL A 85 3.84 3.15 7.51
C VAL A 85 3.54 4.65 7.52
N LEU A 86 2.57 5.11 6.73
CA LEU A 86 2.14 6.52 6.73
C LEU A 86 1.75 6.97 8.15
N GLN A 87 0.90 6.20 8.84
CA GLN A 87 0.51 6.48 10.22
C GLN A 87 1.70 6.46 11.19
N ALA A 88 2.65 5.54 11.00
CA ALA A 88 3.86 5.49 11.82
C ALA A 88 4.74 6.74 11.61
N MET A 89 4.86 7.23 10.38
CA MET A 89 5.59 8.46 10.05
C MET A 89 4.91 9.71 10.63
N GLU A 90 3.59 9.81 10.53
CA GLU A 90 2.81 10.89 11.15
C GLU A 90 2.95 10.87 12.68
N ALA A 91 2.92 9.68 13.30
CA ALA A 91 3.12 9.54 14.73
C ALA A 91 4.54 9.95 15.14
N LEU A 92 5.55 9.64 14.32
CA LEU A 92 6.94 10.03 14.56
C LEU A 92 7.14 11.55 14.46
N ALA A 93 6.50 12.21 13.50
CA ALA A 93 6.53 13.66 13.38
C ALA A 93 5.96 14.38 14.63
N GLN A 94 5.14 13.70 15.43
CA GLN A 94 4.51 14.22 16.65
C GLN A 94 5.16 13.70 17.94
N ILE A 95 6.34 13.07 17.86
CA ILE A 95 6.94 12.34 18.98
C ILE A 95 7.25 13.23 20.19
N GLU A 96 7.67 14.47 19.98
CA GLU A 96 7.97 15.44 21.05
C GLU A 96 6.70 15.78 21.85
N HIS A 97 5.58 15.99 21.16
CA HIS A 97 4.27 16.24 21.77
C HIS A 97 3.72 15.00 22.50
N LYS A 98 4.20 13.80 22.16
CA LYS A 98 3.81 12.52 22.78
C LYS A 98 4.80 12.04 23.85
N ALA A 99 5.68 12.92 24.34
CA ALA A 99 6.69 12.58 25.34
C ALA A 99 7.53 11.33 24.97
N GLY A 100 7.92 11.22 23.70
CA GLY A 100 8.73 10.10 23.21
C GLY A 100 7.94 8.84 22.85
N ARG A 101 6.60 8.86 22.88
CA ARG A 101 5.77 7.66 22.65
C ARG A 101 5.25 7.59 21.21
N LEU A 102 5.56 6.49 20.50
CA LEU A 102 5.18 6.28 19.10
C LEU A 102 3.90 5.43 18.92
N GLY A 103 3.82 4.28 19.61
CA GLY A 103 2.70 3.33 19.50
C GLY A 103 3.16 1.90 19.21
N VAL A 104 2.21 1.03 18.84
CA VAL A 104 2.47 -0.36 18.44
C VAL A 104 1.99 -0.56 17.00
N PHE A 105 2.85 -1.12 16.17
CA PHE A 105 2.54 -1.55 14.81
C PHE A 105 2.38 -3.07 14.78
N TRP A 106 1.18 -3.57 14.48
CA TRP A 106 0.88 -5.01 14.56
C TRP A 106 0.19 -5.53 13.31
N HIS A 107 0.83 -6.48 12.63
CA HIS A 107 0.24 -7.28 11.57
C HIS A 107 0.46 -8.77 11.81
N THR A 108 -0.34 -9.62 11.16
CA THR A 108 -0.18 -11.07 11.22
C THR A 108 1.15 -11.49 10.57
N GLN A 109 1.73 -12.59 11.05
CA GLN A 109 2.94 -13.16 10.47
C GLN A 109 2.73 -13.50 8.97
N GLY A 110 3.71 -13.15 8.12
CA GLY A 110 3.65 -13.38 6.67
C GLY A 110 2.82 -12.35 5.88
N SER A 111 2.39 -11.25 6.50
CA SER A 111 1.67 -10.15 5.83
C SER A 111 2.60 -9.09 5.20
N GLY A 112 3.90 -9.19 5.48
CA GLY A 112 5.00 -8.35 5.01
C GLY A 112 5.71 -8.99 3.84
#